data_AF-A0A7J4MSR9-F1
#
_entry.id   AF-A0A7J4MSR9-F1
#
_cell.length_a   1.000
_cell.length_b   1.000
_cell.length_c   1.000
_cell.angle_alpha   90.00
_cell.angle_beta   90.00
_cell.angle_gamma   90.00
#
_symmetry.space_group_name_H-M   'P 1'
#
loop_
_entity.id
_entity.type
_entity.pdbx_description
1 polymer ?
#
loop_
_entity_poly.entity_id
_entity_poly.type
_entity_poly.pdbx_seq_one_letter_code
_entity_poly.pdbx_strand_id
1 'polypeptide(L)'
;MITLNKSMIILPHEKMMKKLEETKIQRMNLFGDLNQYMGSNQIKPLLERNENGRPILILKELEKTAINTPTQESYDTLMQIYECGNWKWQLDNFPTENNNNWGRCREDTCITTREKFQYGNLKEVNTYGKGYYKIITPQEFYELQDPRITSEIIQEISKWFEINKPNRKSKG
;
A
#
# COMPACT_ATOMS: atom_id res chain seq x y z
N MET A 1 -31.08 -40.73 -36.01
CA MET A 1 -31.73 -39.45 -35.63
C MET A 1 -30.84 -38.79 -34.60
N ILE A 2 -30.05 -37.79 -34.99
CA ILE A 2 -29.12 -37.08 -34.09
C ILE A 2 -29.81 -35.78 -33.68
N THR A 3 -30.27 -35.70 -32.44
CA THR A 3 -30.77 -34.47 -31.83
C THR A 3 -29.63 -33.78 -31.10
N LEU A 4 -29.02 -32.81 -31.76
CA LEU A 4 -28.22 -31.78 -31.13
C LEU A 4 -29.13 -30.59 -30.84
N ASN A 5 -29.26 -30.20 -29.57
CA ASN A 5 -29.57 -28.82 -29.21
C ASN A 5 -29.16 -28.53 -27.76
N LYS A 6 -27.92 -28.06 -27.57
CA LYS A 6 -27.55 -27.26 -26.39
C LYS A 6 -27.76 -25.79 -26.78
N SER A 7 -28.88 -25.23 -26.36
CA SER A 7 -29.20 -23.81 -26.55
C SER A 7 -28.20 -22.96 -25.75
N MET A 8 -27.42 -22.14 -26.45
CA MET A 8 -26.49 -21.19 -25.85
C MET A 8 -27.27 -19.94 -25.44
N ILE A 9 -27.47 -19.73 -24.14
CA ILE A 9 -28.22 -18.58 -23.62
C ILE A 9 -27.27 -17.37 -23.56
N ILE A 10 -27.46 -16.42 -24.48
CA ILE A 10 -26.80 -15.12 -24.43
C ILE A 10 -27.55 -14.27 -23.40
N LEU A 11 -26.93 -13.98 -22.27
CA LEU A 11 -27.50 -13.09 -21.26
C LEU A 11 -27.36 -11.62 -21.73
N PRO A 12 -28.43 -10.80 -21.63
CA PRO A 12 -28.32 -9.36 -21.81
C PRO A 12 -27.26 -8.77 -20.88
N HIS A 13 -26.49 -7.79 -21.37
CA HIS A 13 -25.34 -7.20 -20.66
C HIS A 13 -25.68 -6.76 -19.23
N GLU A 14 -26.84 -6.14 -19.02
CA GLU A 14 -27.30 -5.71 -17.69
C GLU A 14 -27.51 -6.87 -16.72
N LYS A 15 -28.05 -8.01 -17.20
CA LYS A 15 -28.22 -9.21 -16.38
C LYS A 15 -26.87 -9.86 -16.05
N MET A 16 -25.90 -9.80 -16.97
CA MET A 16 -24.54 -10.28 -16.72
C MET A 16 -23.86 -9.42 -15.66
N MET A 17 -23.93 -8.09 -15.76
CA MET A 17 -23.34 -7.17 -14.79
C MET A 17 -23.96 -7.32 -13.40
N LYS A 18 -25.28 -7.44 -13.32
CA LYS A 18 -25.98 -7.69 -12.04
C LYS A 18 -25.54 -9.00 -11.39
N LYS A 19 -25.45 -10.07 -12.18
CA LYS A 19 -24.96 -11.38 -11.71
C LYS A 19 -23.50 -11.31 -11.25
N LEU A 20 -22.67 -10.50 -11.91
CA LEU A 20 -21.27 -10.30 -11.54
C LEU A 20 -21.16 -9.61 -10.17
N GLU A 21 -21.95 -8.56 -9.94
CA GLU A 21 -21.98 -7.83 -8.67
C GLU A 21 -22.53 -8.69 -7.53
N GLU A 22 -23.60 -9.45 -7.78
CA GLU A 22 -24.14 -10.43 -6.82
C GLU A 22 -23.11 -11.50 -6.47
N THR A 23 -22.37 -12.02 -7.46
CA THR A 23 -21.30 -13.01 -7.22
C THR A 23 -20.15 -12.41 -6.42
N LYS A 24 -19.83 -11.13 -6.66
CA LYS A 24 -18.79 -10.41 -5.93
C LYS A 24 -19.17 -10.21 -4.46
N ILE A 25 -20.41 -9.79 -4.19
CA ILE A 25 -20.96 -9.64 -2.84
C ILE A 25 -21.00 -11.00 -2.13
N GLN A 26 -21.48 -12.05 -2.81
CA GLN A 26 -21.48 -13.41 -2.26
C GLN A 26 -20.08 -13.91 -1.93
N ARG A 27 -19.08 -13.66 -2.79
CA ARG A 27 -17.68 -13.99 -2.50
C ARG A 27 -17.17 -13.21 -1.30
N MET A 28 -17.42 -11.90 -1.23
CA MET A 28 -17.00 -11.07 -0.08
C MET A 28 -17.60 -11.59 1.24
N ASN A 29 -18.88 -11.96 1.24
CA ASN A 29 -19.54 -12.55 2.40
C ASN A 29 -18.98 -13.94 2.73
N LEU A 30 -18.73 -14.78 1.71
CA LEU A 30 -18.10 -16.09 1.89
C LEU A 30 -16.67 -15.98 2.45
N PHE A 31 -15.90 -14.96 2.06
CA PHE A 31 -14.57 -14.70 2.62
C PHE A 31 -14.64 -14.13 4.04
N GLY A 32 -15.66 -13.31 4.35
CA GLY A 32 -15.98 -12.92 5.73
C GLY A 32 -16.28 -14.14 6.61
N ASP A 33 -17.03 -15.09 6.06
CA ASP A 33 -17.41 -16.33 6.74
C ASP A 33 -16.30 -17.39 6.76
N LEU A 34 -15.39 -17.44 5.80
CA LEU A 34 -14.26 -18.37 5.84
C LEU A 34 -13.29 -18.06 7.00
N ASN A 35 -13.21 -16.80 7.44
CA ASN A 35 -12.41 -16.42 8.62
C ASN A 35 -12.93 -17.05 9.93
N GLN A 36 -14.20 -17.44 10.00
CA GLN A 36 -14.79 -18.09 11.18
C GLN A 36 -14.68 -19.63 11.15
N TYR A 37 -14.44 -20.25 9.99
CA TYR A 37 -14.30 -21.71 9.84
C TYR A 37 -12.85 -22.18 9.62
N MET A 38 -11.94 -21.29 9.23
CA MET A 38 -10.51 -21.56 9.31
C MET A 38 -10.06 -21.40 10.75
N GLY A 39 -10.09 -22.51 11.49
CA GLY A 39 -9.63 -22.61 12.88
C GLY A 39 -8.42 -21.71 13.15
N SER A 40 -8.52 -20.98 14.24
CA SER A 40 -7.59 -19.98 14.76
C SER A 40 -6.13 -20.43 14.78
N ASN A 41 -5.47 -20.49 13.63
CA ASN A 41 -4.14 -19.93 13.48
C ASN A 41 -4.34 -18.41 13.39
N GLN A 42 -4.84 -17.82 14.47
CA GLN A 42 -4.68 -16.39 14.70
C GLN A 42 -3.18 -16.20 14.87
N ILE A 43 -2.47 -16.05 13.75
CA ILE A 43 -1.10 -15.55 13.77
C ILE A 43 -1.25 -14.21 14.47
N LYS A 44 -0.81 -14.16 15.73
CA LYS A 44 -0.83 -12.96 16.53
C LYS A 44 -0.23 -11.85 15.66
N PRO A 45 -0.95 -10.73 15.44
CA PRO A 45 -0.43 -9.65 14.61
C PRO A 45 0.93 -9.23 15.17
N LEU A 46 1.91 -9.05 14.28
CA LEU A 46 3.25 -8.61 14.63
C LEU A 46 3.22 -7.17 15.15
N LEU A 47 2.28 -6.37 14.64
CA LEU A 47 2.09 -4.98 15.04
C LEU A 47 0.82 -4.78 15.86
N GLU A 48 0.91 -3.88 16.83
CA GLU A 48 -0.27 -3.35 17.52
C GLU A 48 -1.21 -2.64 16.54
N ARG A 49 -2.50 -2.62 16.89
CA ARG A 49 -3.56 -2.05 16.04
C ARG A 49 -4.18 -0.83 16.69
N ASN A 50 -4.49 0.18 15.89
CA ASN A 50 -5.28 1.32 16.36
C ASN A 50 -6.78 0.99 16.45
N GLU A 51 -7.58 1.97 16.84
CA GLU A 51 -9.05 1.87 16.93
C GLU A 51 -9.73 1.41 15.63
N ASN A 52 -9.10 1.65 14.48
CA ASN A 52 -9.58 1.27 13.14
C ASN A 52 -8.96 -0.05 12.64
N GLY A 53 -8.24 -0.78 13.48
CA GLY A 53 -7.56 -2.03 13.13
C GLY A 53 -6.29 -1.86 12.27
N ARG A 54 -5.85 -0.61 11.98
CA ARG A 54 -4.65 -0.33 11.20
C ARG A 54 -3.39 -0.69 12.00
N PRO A 55 -2.39 -1.35 11.39
CA PRO A 55 -1.11 -1.58 12.06
C PRO A 55 -0.49 -0.24 12.46
N ILE A 56 0.00 -0.17 13.70
CA ILE A 56 0.75 0.96 14.23
C ILE A 56 2.23 0.63 14.11
N LEU A 57 2.98 1.55 13.52
CA LEU A 57 4.43 1.47 13.43
C LEU A 57 5.01 2.75 14.03
N ILE A 58 6.06 2.64 14.84
CA ILE A 58 6.80 3.81 15.32
C ILE A 58 7.99 3.98 14.38
N LEU A 59 8.01 5.10 13.64
CA LEU A 59 9.07 5.40 12.69
C LEU A 59 10.05 6.40 13.29
N LYS A 60 11.34 6.14 13.09
CA LYS A 60 12.42 7.06 13.40
C LYS A 60 12.66 7.97 12.21
N GLU A 61 12.60 9.28 12.44
CA GLU A 61 13.02 10.27 11.47
C GLU A 61 14.53 10.19 11.22
N LEU A 62 14.94 10.32 9.97
CA LEU A 62 16.34 10.41 9.58
C LEU A 62 16.59 11.81 9.01
N GLU A 63 17.33 12.63 9.74
CA GLU A 63 17.68 13.98 9.29
C GLU A 63 18.46 13.95 7.99
N LYS A 64 18.18 14.92 7.11
CA LYS A 64 18.87 15.11 5.82
C LYS A 64 18.99 13.82 5.00
N THR A 65 17.98 12.96 5.08
CA THR A 65 17.95 11.69 4.35
C THR A 65 16.74 11.65 3.42
N ALA A 66 16.93 11.07 2.25
CA ALA A 66 15.89 10.85 1.26
C ALA A 66 15.96 9.42 0.74
N ILE A 67 14.80 8.80 0.58
CA ILE A 67 14.67 7.45 0.02
C ILE A 67 14.38 7.58 -1.46
N ASN A 68 15.25 7.03 -2.30
CA ASN A 68 14.94 6.86 -3.71
C ASN A 68 14.02 5.63 -3.87
N THR A 69 12.88 5.82 -4.52
CA THR A 69 11.89 4.79 -4.84
C THR A 69 11.83 4.57 -6.36
N PRO A 70 12.73 3.77 -6.94
CA PRO A 70 12.86 3.66 -8.39
C PRO A 70 11.69 2.93 -9.06
N THR A 71 10.87 2.19 -8.30
CA THR A 71 9.68 1.51 -8.80
C THR A 71 8.42 2.02 -8.10
N GLN A 72 7.28 2.00 -8.81
CA GLN A 72 5.98 2.33 -8.22
C GLN A 72 5.68 1.44 -7.00
N GLU A 73 6.01 0.15 -7.07
CA GLU A 73 5.84 -0.78 -5.94
C GLU A 73 6.62 -0.35 -4.69
N SER A 74 7.89 0.05 -4.86
CA SER A 74 8.72 0.53 -3.74
C SER A 74 8.16 1.82 -3.13
N TYR A 75 7.63 2.72 -3.97
CA TYR A 75 6.97 3.94 -3.54
C TYR A 75 5.68 3.63 -2.76
N ASP A 76 4.81 2.79 -3.32
CA ASP A 76 3.55 2.39 -2.71
C ASP A 76 3.75 1.72 -1.35
N THR A 77 4.74 0.84 -1.26
CA THR A 77 5.13 0.18 -0.01
C THR A 77 5.60 1.19 1.02
N LEU A 78 6.44 2.14 0.61
CA LEU A 78 6.90 3.21 1.50
C LEU A 78 5.74 4.09 2.00
N MET A 79 4.78 4.43 1.12
CA MET A 79 3.61 5.22 1.51
C MET A 79 2.75 4.49 2.55
N GLN A 80 2.54 3.18 2.40
CA GLN A 80 1.83 2.39 3.41
C GLN A 80 2.55 2.40 4.76
N ILE A 81 3.87 2.20 4.74
CA ILE A 81 4.71 2.23 5.95
C ILE A 81 4.59 3.59 6.64
N TYR A 82 4.71 4.68 5.90
CA TYR A 82 4.56 6.04 6.44
C TYR A 82 3.17 6.27 7.04
N GLU A 83 2.11 5.77 6.39
CA GLU A 83 0.75 5.90 6.91
C GLU A 83 0.53 5.09 8.20
N CYS A 84 1.10 3.88 8.29
CA CYS A 84 1.16 3.11 9.53
C CYS A 84 2.01 3.80 10.61
N GLY A 85 3.03 4.55 10.20
CA GLY A 85 3.82 5.49 10.99
C GLY A 85 3.09 6.75 11.45
N ASN A 86 1.84 6.92 11.01
CA ASN A 86 1.06 8.14 11.16
C ASN A 86 1.74 9.40 10.57
N TRP A 87 2.73 9.21 9.69
CA TRP A 87 3.35 10.31 8.96
C TRP A 87 2.42 10.81 7.89
N LYS A 88 2.43 12.13 7.69
CA LYS A 88 1.59 12.83 6.72
C LYS A 88 2.44 13.62 5.74
N TRP A 89 1.86 13.90 4.58
CA TRP A 89 2.38 14.94 3.69
C TRP A 89 2.33 16.30 4.39
N GLN A 90 3.04 17.30 3.86
CA GLN A 90 3.02 18.67 4.40
C GLN A 90 1.64 19.30 4.52
N LEU A 91 0.67 18.86 3.71
CA LEU A 91 -0.72 19.33 3.71
C LEU A 91 -1.64 18.45 4.57
N ASP A 92 -1.09 17.72 5.54
CA ASP A 92 -1.80 16.83 6.48
C ASP A 92 -2.62 15.69 5.86
N ASN A 93 -2.42 15.41 4.56
CA ASN A 93 -3.02 14.26 3.88
C ASN A 93 -2.25 12.97 4.16
N PHE A 94 -2.96 11.84 4.19
CA PHE A 94 -2.29 10.56 4.36
C PHE A 94 -1.48 10.16 3.10
N PRO A 95 -0.36 9.46 3.28
CA PRO A 95 0.51 9.03 2.20
C PRO A 95 -0.22 8.30 1.07
N THR A 96 -1.09 7.32 1.40
CA THR A 96 -1.73 6.46 0.38
C THR A 96 -2.92 7.11 -0.35
N GLU A 97 -3.34 8.31 0.07
CA GLU A 97 -4.44 9.04 -0.57
C GLU A 97 -3.98 9.79 -1.84
N ASN A 98 -2.69 10.11 -1.93
CA ASN A 98 -2.12 10.91 -3.02
C ASN A 98 -1.04 10.14 -3.81
N ASN A 99 -1.43 9.58 -4.96
CA ASN A 99 -0.53 8.75 -5.78
C ASN A 99 0.20 9.51 -6.91
N ASN A 100 -0.15 10.77 -7.18
CA ASN A 100 0.36 11.40 -8.41
C ASN A 100 1.82 11.89 -8.30
N ASN A 101 2.51 11.64 -7.18
CA ASN A 101 3.88 12.12 -6.98
C ASN A 101 4.90 11.19 -7.66
N TRP A 102 4.74 9.87 -7.56
CA TRP A 102 5.63 8.94 -8.26
C TRP A 102 5.52 9.10 -9.79
N GLY A 103 4.30 9.25 -10.32
CA GLY A 103 4.10 9.46 -11.77
C GLY A 103 4.79 10.70 -12.35
N ARG A 104 5.15 11.70 -11.51
CA ARG A 104 5.84 12.92 -11.93
C ARG A 104 7.35 12.74 -12.08
N CYS A 105 7.98 12.04 -11.15
CA CYS A 105 9.44 11.88 -11.11
C CYS A 105 9.91 10.46 -11.49
N ARG A 106 8.99 9.50 -11.54
CA ARG A 106 9.20 8.09 -11.89
C ARG A 106 10.37 7.48 -11.12
N GLU A 107 11.35 6.92 -11.82
CA GLU A 107 12.51 6.24 -11.26
C GLU A 107 13.42 7.18 -10.44
N ASP A 108 13.30 8.50 -10.64
CA ASP A 108 14.06 9.51 -9.90
C ASP A 108 13.34 9.98 -8.63
N THR A 109 12.16 9.43 -8.31
CA THR A 109 11.35 9.85 -7.16
C THR A 109 12.11 9.63 -5.85
N CYS A 110 12.31 10.71 -5.11
CA CYS A 110 12.93 10.72 -3.80
C CYS A 110 11.97 11.26 -2.75
N ILE A 111 11.88 10.59 -1.60
CA ILE A 111 10.97 10.91 -0.50
C ILE A 111 11.77 11.18 0.77
N THR A 112 11.56 12.32 1.43
CA THR A 112 12.26 12.61 2.69
C THR A 112 11.75 11.76 3.86
N THR A 113 12.61 11.54 4.85
CA THR A 113 12.39 10.60 5.96
C THR A 113 12.05 11.31 7.27
N ARG A 114 10.96 12.08 7.29
CA ARG A 114 10.47 12.78 8.49
C ARG A 114 8.95 12.99 8.44
N GLU A 115 8.33 13.33 9.56
CA GLU A 115 6.96 13.81 9.56
C GLU A 115 6.84 15.07 8.68
N LYS A 116 5.71 15.22 7.98
CA LYS A 116 5.50 16.29 6.97
C LYS A 116 6.56 16.20 5.86
N PHE A 117 6.79 14.98 5.39
CA PHE A 117 7.73 14.69 4.32
C PHE A 117 7.33 15.36 3.00
N GLN A 118 8.33 15.44 2.13
CA GLN A 118 8.27 16.01 0.79
C GLN A 118 8.79 14.98 -0.21
N TYR A 119 8.39 15.16 -1.47
CA TYR A 119 8.99 14.45 -2.60
C TYR A 119 9.75 15.42 -3.49
N GLY A 120 10.71 14.90 -4.24
CA GLY A 120 11.41 15.60 -5.31
C GLY A 120 12.07 14.59 -6.23
N ASN A 121 12.71 15.06 -7.30
CA ASN A 121 13.55 14.18 -8.11
C ASN A 121 14.99 14.10 -7.54
N LEU A 122 15.75 13.09 -7.97
CA LEU A 122 17.16 12.89 -7.59
C LEU A 122 18.02 14.15 -7.75
N LYS A 123 17.84 14.92 -8.83
CA LYS A 123 18.62 16.13 -9.08
C LYS A 123 18.30 17.22 -8.07
N GLU A 124 17.02 17.44 -7.78
CA GLU A 124 16.56 18.45 -6.84
C GLU A 124 17.05 18.17 -5.42
N VAL A 125 16.93 16.92 -4.99
CA VAL A 125 17.40 16.47 -3.66
C VAL A 125 18.92 16.61 -3.53
N ASN A 126 19.67 16.38 -4.61
CA ASN A 126 21.12 16.59 -4.66
C ASN A 126 21.55 18.06 -4.74
N THR A 127 20.72 18.94 -5.32
CA THR A 127 21.13 20.32 -5.67
C THR A 127 20.68 21.36 -4.65
N TYR A 128 19.48 21.24 -4.10
CA TYR A 128 18.85 22.31 -3.31
C TYR A 128 18.96 22.17 -1.79
N GLY A 129 19.57 21.09 -1.28
CA GLY A 129 19.92 20.98 0.13
C GLY A 129 21.16 21.82 0.44
N LYS A 130 21.09 22.73 1.42
CA LYS A 130 22.26 23.42 2.03
C LYS A 130 23.15 22.42 2.82
N GLY A 131 23.51 21.33 2.17
CA GLY A 131 23.90 20.04 2.75
C GLY A 131 23.29 18.93 1.90
N TYR A 132 24.12 18.13 1.26
CA TYR A 132 23.72 17.00 0.42
C TYR A 132 22.85 16.05 1.25
N TYR A 133 21.61 15.82 0.81
CA TYR A 133 20.81 14.75 1.42
C TYR A 133 21.54 13.43 1.19
N LYS A 134 21.62 12.61 2.24
CA LYS A 134 22.02 11.22 2.06
C LYS A 134 20.87 10.51 1.35
N ILE A 135 21.11 10.10 0.11
CA ILE A 135 20.15 9.31 -0.66
C ILE A 135 20.37 7.85 -0.31
N ILE A 136 19.30 7.17 0.11
CA ILE A 136 19.31 5.76 0.47
C ILE A 136 18.20 5.02 -0.28
N THR A 137 18.29 3.70 -0.27
CA THR A 137 17.26 2.79 -0.78
C THR A 137 16.17 2.53 0.29
N PRO A 138 14.99 2.01 -0.09
CA PRO A 138 13.98 1.62 0.87
C PRO A 138 14.49 0.55 1.84
N GLN A 139 15.29 -0.39 1.34
CA GLN A 139 15.89 -1.44 2.16
C GLN A 139 16.82 -0.89 3.24
N GLU A 140 17.69 0.06 2.89
CA GLU A 140 18.54 0.76 3.87
C GLU A 140 17.69 1.52 4.89
N PHE A 141 16.59 2.16 4.46
CA PHE A 141 15.69 2.82 5.39
C PHE A 141 15.09 1.84 6.39
N TYR A 142 14.61 0.67 5.93
CA TYR A 142 14.04 -0.38 6.77
C TYR A 142 15.05 -0.91 7.80
N GLU A 143 16.31 -1.02 7.40
CA GLU A 143 17.44 -1.42 8.25
C GLU A 143 17.83 -0.39 9.30
N LEU A 144 17.61 0.90 9.02
CA LEU A 144 17.92 2.00 9.94
C LEU A 144 16.81 2.29 10.97
N GLN A 145 15.64 1.65 10.84
CA GLN A 145 14.57 1.75 11.83
C GLN A 145 14.89 0.93 13.08
N ASP A 146 14.34 1.37 14.22
CA ASP A 146 14.44 0.67 15.49
C ASP A 146 13.06 0.64 16.19
N PRO A 147 12.38 -0.52 16.23
CA PRO A 147 12.82 -1.81 15.71
C PRO A 147 12.94 -1.84 14.17
N ARG A 148 13.80 -2.72 13.65
CA ARG A 148 13.99 -2.92 12.20
C ARG A 148 12.67 -3.30 11.53
N ILE A 149 12.37 -2.70 10.37
CA ILE A 149 11.23 -3.13 9.55
C ILE A 149 11.64 -4.39 8.77
N THR A 150 10.97 -5.51 9.06
CA THR A 150 11.24 -6.80 8.40
C THR A 150 10.27 -7.06 7.24
N SER A 151 10.57 -8.07 6.42
CA SER A 151 9.68 -8.54 5.35
C SER A 151 8.29 -8.91 5.87
N GLU A 152 8.22 -9.51 7.06
CA GLU A 152 6.97 -9.96 7.67
C GLU A 152 6.11 -8.76 8.10
N ILE A 153 6.74 -7.70 8.63
CA ILE A 153 6.07 -6.43 8.94
C ILE A 153 5.50 -5.81 7.66
N ILE A 154 6.29 -5.76 6.59
CA ILE A 154 5.87 -5.21 5.30
C ILE A 154 4.68 -6.01 4.73
N GLN A 155 4.73 -7.33 4.80
CA GLN A 155 3.65 -8.21 4.36
C GLN A 155 2.37 -8.01 5.19
N GLU A 156 2.48 -7.89 6.50
CA GLU A 156 1.35 -7.61 7.38
C GLU A 156 0.69 -6.27 7.07
N ILE A 157 1.49 -5.22 6.86
CA ILE A 157 1.01 -3.88 6.46
C ILE A 157 0.31 -3.98 5.10
N SER A 158 0.98 -4.56 4.10
CA SER A 158 0.46 -4.69 2.74
C SER A 158 -0.88 -5.42 2.73
N LYS A 159 -0.98 -6.54 3.44
CA LYS A 159 -2.21 -7.33 3.57
C LYS A 159 -3.36 -6.51 4.17
N TRP A 160 -3.08 -5.70 5.19
CA TRP A 160 -4.11 -4.84 5.77
C TRP A 160 -4.64 -3.81 4.76
N PHE A 161 -3.75 -3.16 3.99
CA PHE A 161 -4.15 -2.20 2.96
C PHE A 161 -4.91 -2.87 1.81
N GLU A 162 -4.54 -4.07 1.41
CA GLU A 162 -5.25 -4.82 0.36
C GLU A 162 -6.68 -5.18 0.79
N ILE A 163 -6.89 -5.52 2.07
CA ILE A 163 -8.23 -5.83 2.60
C ILE A 163 -9.07 -4.55 2.77
N ASN A 164 -8.50 -3.50 3.34
CA ASN A 164 -9.27 -2.33 3.80
C ASN A 164 -9.28 -1.17 2.81
N LYS A 165 -8.31 -1.10 1.90
CA LYS A 165 -8.19 -0.08 0.85
C LYS A 165 -7.87 -0.71 -0.52
N PRO A 166 -8.67 -1.69 -1.01
CA PRO A 166 -8.38 -2.47 -2.21
C PRO A 166 -8.30 -1.64 -3.50
N ASN A 167 -9.02 -0.52 -3.56
CA ASN A 167 -9.08 0.39 -4.73
C ASN A 167 -8.33 1.70 -4.48
N ARG A 168 -7.29 1.68 -3.63
CA ARG A 168 -6.46 2.86 -3.40
C ARG A 168 -5.93 3.40 -4.72
N LYS A 169 -5.93 4.74 -4.85
CA LYS A 169 -5.39 5.43 -6.03
C LYS A 169 -3.93 5.08 -6.30
N SER A 170 -3.22 4.48 -5.32
CA SER A 170 -1.84 4.02 -5.42
C SER A 170 -1.60 2.92 -6.46
N LYS A 171 -2.62 2.08 -6.72
CA LYS A 171 -2.58 0.97 -7.70
C LYS A 171 -2.71 1.43 -9.16
N GLY A 172 -1.97 2.47 -9.56
CA GLY A 172 -1.98 3.03 -10.93
C GLY A 172 -2.01 1.97 -12.02
#